data_AF-A0A3M1A7B4-F1
#
_entry.id   AF-A0A3M1A7B4-F1
#
_cell.length_a   1.000
_cell.length_b   1.000
_cell.length_c   1.000
_cell.angle_alpha   90.00
_cell.angle_beta   90.00
_cell.angle_gamma   90.00
#
_symmetry.space_group_name_H-M   'P 1'
#
loop_
_entity.id
_entity.type
_entity.pdbx_description
1 polymer ?
#
loop_
_entity_poly.entity_id
_entity_poly.type
_entity_poly.pdbx_seq_one_letter_code
_entity_poly.pdbx_strand_id
1 'polypeptide(L)' 'MNSEDVVLKYCRDLETKVKKARSREEAERLVREICQSFEQECLSEIKQNFLKKYAEELLHNMWGQS' A
#
# COMPACT_ATOMS: atom_id res chain seq x y z
N MET A 1 -3.36 -17.30 -10.17
CA MET A 1 -2.97 -15.87 -10.19
C MET A 1 -1.48 -15.82 -9.92
N ASN A 2 -0.69 -15.20 -10.79
CA ASN A 2 0.75 -15.17 -10.58
C ASN A 2 1.06 -14.33 -9.33
N SER A 3 2.13 -14.68 -8.63
CA SER A 3 2.60 -13.98 -7.44
C SER A 3 2.81 -12.47 -7.66
N GLU A 4 3.19 -12.10 -8.88
CA GLU A 4 3.44 -10.73 -9.33
C GLU A 4 2.13 -9.95 -9.56
N ASP A 5 1.09 -10.61 -10.09
CA ASP A 5 -0.23 -9.99 -10.31
C ASP A 5 -0.85 -9.51 -9.00
N VAL A 6 -0.68 -10.29 -7.92
CA VAL A 6 -1.18 -9.93 -6.59
C VAL A 6 -0.48 -8.67 -6.09
N VAL A 7 0.85 -8.62 -6.15
CA VAL A 7 1.62 -7.44 -5.71
C VAL A 7 1.19 -6.19 -6.50
N LEU A 8 1.13 -6.30 -7.83
CA LEU A 8 0.74 -5.17 -8.70
C LEU A 8 -0.69 -4.69 -8.43
N LYS A 9 -1.63 -5.61 -8.20
CA LYS A 9 -3.02 -5.25 -7.83
C LYS A 9 -3.04 -4.40 -6.57
N TYR A 10 -2.33 -4.81 -5.52
CA TYR A 10 -2.31 -4.10 -4.26
C TYR A 10 -1.55 -2.77 -4.34
N CYS A 11 -0.45 -2.69 -5.08
CA CYS A 11 0.24 -1.42 -5.36
C CYS A 11 -0.70 -0.41 -6.05
N ARG A 12 -1.43 -0.82 -7.09
CA ARG A 12 -2.35 0.06 -7.82
C ARG A 12 -3.54 0.52 -6.97
N ASP A 13 -4.09 -0.36 -6.14
CA ASP A 13 -5.17 0.00 -5.21
C ASP A 13 -4.65 1.03 -4.20
N LEU A 14 -3.44 0.81 -3.67
CA LEU A 14 -2.79 1.72 -2.75
C LEU A 14 -2.56 3.10 -3.37
N GLU A 15 -1.96 3.19 -4.55
CA GLU A 15 -1.82 4.45 -5.29
C GLU A 15 -3.16 5.17 -5.49
N THR A 16 -4.17 4.43 -5.94
CA THR A 16 -5.49 4.99 -6.25
C THR A 16 -6.16 5.56 -5.00
N LYS A 17 -6.13 4.82 -3.89
CA LYS A 17 -6.78 5.23 -2.65
C LYS A 17 -6.04 6.38 -1.97
N VAL A 18 -4.71 6.30 -1.88
CA VAL A 18 -3.90 7.35 -1.25
C VAL A 18 -3.98 8.66 -2.04
N LYS A 19 -4.03 8.60 -3.38
CA LYS A 19 -4.25 9.79 -4.24
C LYS A 19 -5.62 10.44 -4.06
N LYS A 20 -6.64 9.66 -3.70
CA LYS A 20 -8.02 10.13 -3.47
C LYS A 20 -8.29 10.55 -2.01
N ALA A 21 -7.36 10.26 -1.10
CA ALA A 21 -7.50 10.61 0.30
C ALA A 21 -7.60 12.14 0.47
N ARG A 22 -8.47 12.57 1.39
CA ARG A 22 -8.73 13.99 1.66
C ARG A 22 -7.82 14.55 2.74
N SER A 23 -7.16 13.69 3.50
CA SER A 23 -6.18 14.05 4.50
C SER A 23 -5.07 13.01 4.59
N ARG A 24 -3.96 13.40 5.20
CA ARG A 24 -2.86 12.49 5.53
C ARG A 24 -3.31 11.34 6.44
N GLU A 25 -4.15 11.62 7.43
CA GLU A 25 -4.66 10.60 8.37
C GLU A 25 -5.53 9.57 7.64
N GLU A 26 -6.35 10.01 6.69
CA GLU A 26 -7.14 9.12 5.84
C GLU A 26 -6.21 8.27 4.96
N ALA A 27 -5.20 8.89 4.32
CA ALA A 27 -4.20 8.20 3.52
C ALA A 27 -3.47 7.10 4.31
N GLU A 28 -3.02 7.42 5.53
CA GLU A 28 -2.36 6.48 6.42
C GLU A 28 -3.29 5.33 6.84
N ARG A 29 -4.58 5.60 7.10
CA ARG A 29 -5.56 4.54 7.39
C ARG A 29 -5.74 3.61 6.20
N LEU A 30 -5.87 4.15 4.99
CA LEU A 30 -6.05 3.37 3.77
C LEU A 30 -4.84 2.48 3.47
N VAL A 31 -3.63 3.00 3.69
CA VAL A 31 -2.40 2.19 3.59
C VAL A 31 -2.44 1.02 4.56
N ARG A 32 -2.76 1.24 5.84
CA ARG A 32 -2.84 0.17 6.84
C ARG A 32 -3.83 -0.92 6.45
N GLU A 33 -5.03 -0.54 6.00
CA GLU A 33 -6.08 -1.49 5.59
C GLU A 33 -5.64 -2.35 4.39
N ILE A 34 -5.00 -1.74 3.38
CA ILE A 34 -4.51 -2.46 2.20
C ILE A 34 -3.35 -3.39 2.56
N CYS A 35 -2.39 -2.93 3.35
CA CYS A 35 -1.27 -3.76 3.79
C CYS A 35 -1.75 -4.96 4.63
N GLN A 36 -2.73 -4.78 5.53
CA GLN A 36 -3.31 -5.88 6.29
C GLN A 36 -4.04 -6.89 5.40
N SER A 37 -4.81 -6.42 4.43
CA SER A 37 -5.51 -7.29 3.47
C SER A 37 -4.49 -8.09 2.64
N PHE A 38 -3.39 -7.45 2.26
CA PHE A 38 -2.30 -8.12 1.54
C PHE A 38 -1.59 -9.17 2.39
N GLU A 39 -1.32 -8.90 3.66
CA GLU A 39 -0.73 -9.89 4.59
C GLU A 39 -1.61 -11.12 4.75
N GLN A 40 -2.94 -10.95 4.78
CA GLN A 40 -3.88 -12.06 4.84
C GLN A 40 -3.89 -12.88 3.54
N GLU A 41 -3.72 -12.25 2.38
CA GLU A 41 -3.72 -12.91 1.08
C GLU A 41 -2.35 -13.53 0.71
N CYS A 42 -1.25 -12.94 1.17
CA CYS A 42 0.11 -13.38 0.85
C CYS A 42 0.81 -14.07 2.03
N LEU A 43 1.20 -15.34 1.84
CA LEU A 43 2.03 -16.09 2.80
C LEU A 43 3.54 -15.80 2.70
N SER A 44 3.97 -14.96 1.75
CA SER A 44 5.39 -14.69 1.48
C SER A 44 5.84 -13.37 2.11
N GLU A 45 6.79 -13.46 3.04
CA GLU A 45 7.37 -12.33 3.75
C GLU A 45 8.04 -11.30 2.81
N ILE A 46 8.74 -11.77 1.76
CA ILE A 46 9.38 -10.89 0.77
C ILE A 46 8.35 -9.96 0.13
N LYS A 47 7.20 -10.51 -0.24
CA LYS A 47 6.12 -9.73 -0.87
C LYS A 47 5.52 -8.75 0.13
N GLN A 48 5.30 -9.18 1.37
CA GLN A 48 4.75 -8.33 2.45
C GLN A 48 5.67 -7.14 2.70
N ASN A 49 6.98 -7.39 2.79
CA ASN A 49 7.98 -6.34 2.99
C ASN A 49 8.06 -5.38 1.81
N PHE A 50 7.94 -5.88 0.57
CA PHE A 50 7.90 -5.01 -0.61
C PHE A 50 6.71 -4.05 -0.57
N LEU A 51 5.49 -4.56 -0.34
CA LEU A 51 4.30 -3.70 -0.35
C LEU A 51 4.33 -2.67 0.78
N LYS A 52 4.81 -3.04 1.97
CA LYS A 52 4.98 -2.09 3.08
C LYS A 52 5.91 -0.93 2.74
N LYS A 53 7.11 -1.24 2.24
CA LYS A 53 8.08 -0.21 1.84
C LYS A 53 7.52 0.70 0.75
N TYR A 54 6.88 0.11 -0.25
CA TYR A 54 6.24 0.87 -1.31
C TYR A 54 5.14 1.81 -0.79
N ALA A 55 4.35 1.35 0.18
CA ALA A 55 3.34 2.17 0.82
C ALA A 55 3.92 3.33 1.63
N GLU A 56 5.00 3.10 2.38
CA GLU A 56 5.74 4.12 3.12
C GLU A 56 6.32 5.18 2.18
N GLU A 57 6.96 4.76 1.09
CA GLU A 57 7.48 5.66 0.06
C GLU A 57 6.36 6.48 -0.58
N LEU A 58 5.22 5.86 -0.91
CA LEU A 58 4.10 6.58 -1.50
C LEU A 58 3.52 7.64 -0.54
N LEU A 59 3.35 7.28 0.74
CA LEU A 59 2.90 8.24 1.75
C LEU A 59 3.89 9.39 1.90
N HIS A 60 5.18 9.09 1.97
CA HIS A 60 6.21 10.11 2.06
C HIS A 60 6.22 11.04 0.84
N ASN A 61 6.15 10.48 -0.37
CA ASN A 61 6.18 11.26 -1.61
C ASN A 61 4.96 12.17 -1.77
N MET A 62 3.78 11.74 -1.33
CA MET A 62 2.54 12.52 -1.51
C MET A 62 2.18 13.41 -0.32
N TRP A 63 2.59 13.03 0.90
CA TRP A 63 2.15 13.66 2.15
C TRP A 63 3.31 14.00 3.11
N GLY A 64 4.55 13.75 2.71
CA GLY A 64 5.76 13.97 3.51
C GLY A 64 6.39 15.35 3.38
N GLN A 65 5.84 16.24 2.54
CA GLN A 65 6.22 17.65 2.54
C GLN A 65 5.35 18.40 3.56
N SER A 66 5.85 18.46 4.79
CA SER A 66 5.44 19.40 5.84
C SER A 66 6.57 20.38 6.08
#